data_AF-A0A937JE86-F1
#
_entry.id   AF-A0A937JE86-F1
#
_cell.length_a   1.000
_cell.length_b   1.000
_cell.length_c   1.000
_cell.angle_alpha   90.00
_cell.angle_beta   90.00
_cell.angle_gamma   90.00
#
_symmetry.space_group_name_H-M   'P 1'
#
loop_
_entity.id
_entity.type
_entity.pdbx_description
1 polymer ?
#
loop_
_entity_poly.entity_id
_entity_poly.type
_entity_poly.pdbx_seq_one_letter_code
_entity_poly.pdbx_strand_id
1 'polypeptide(L)'
;MSKPQFVFSRDLTHPIKCPHCGVRYEFTRKVEVKRNSGGLTRPDEAIIQSANDELDTLAKGPGGEVVRCPSCRKLGPGMLTTHLLIGLFIVIWIVACLGAAALILWLAAASGALLWMLGLLALAGAGIGAVAFIMWLFGGFITRGHLPRG
;
A
#
# COMPACT_ATOMS: atom_id res chain seq x y z
N MET A 1 -29.50 -2.91 -10.07
CA MET A 1 -29.11 -2.63 -11.47
C MET A 1 -27.75 -1.96 -11.47
N SER A 2 -26.73 -2.56 -12.09
CA SER A 2 -25.40 -1.98 -12.23
C SER A 2 -25.46 -0.76 -13.15
N LYS A 3 -25.01 0.41 -12.69
CA LYS A 3 -24.92 1.61 -13.53
C LYS A 3 -24.00 1.30 -14.73
N PRO A 4 -24.34 1.74 -15.95
CA PRO A 4 -23.45 1.56 -17.10
C PRO A 4 -22.10 2.25 -16.83
N GLN A 5 -20.99 1.60 -17.18
CA GLN A 5 -19.64 2.09 -16.94
C GLN A 5 -18.81 1.97 -18.21
N PHE A 6 -17.99 2.98 -18.48
CA PHE A 6 -16.94 2.91 -19.49
C PHE A 6 -15.68 2.34 -18.85
N VAL A 7 -15.08 1.34 -19.49
CA VAL A 7 -13.84 0.70 -19.05
C VAL A 7 -12.77 0.99 -20.07
N PHE A 8 -11.73 1.72 -19.65
CA PHE A 8 -10.56 2.00 -20.46
C PHE A 8 -9.43 1.10 -19.98
N SER A 9 -8.88 0.26 -20.85
CA SER A 9 -7.79 -0.66 -20.49
C SER A 9 -6.58 -0.47 -21.38
N ARG A 10 -5.39 -0.50 -20.80
CA ARG A 10 -4.12 -0.52 -21.54
C ARG A 10 -3.21 -1.61 -21.00
N ASP A 11 -2.61 -2.36 -21.91
CA ASP A 11 -1.56 -3.32 -21.60
C ASP A 11 -0.21 -2.59 -21.54
N LEU A 12 0.46 -2.68 -20.40
CA LEU A 12 1.74 -2.04 -20.15
C LEU A 12 2.80 -3.11 -19.93
N THR A 13 3.76 -3.18 -20.85
CA THR A 13 4.89 -4.11 -20.78
C THR A 13 6.08 -3.43 -20.11
N HIS A 14 6.56 -4.00 -19.01
CA HIS A 14 7.70 -3.51 -18.26
C HIS A 14 8.84 -4.54 -18.29
N PRO A 15 10.08 -4.14 -18.65
CA PRO A 15 11.24 -5.00 -18.53
C PRO A 15 11.69 -5.06 -17.07
N ILE A 16 11.77 -6.27 -16.51
CA ILE A 16 12.17 -6.50 -15.12
C ILE A 16 13.35 -7.46 -15.08
N LYS A 17 14.33 -7.18 -14.21
CA LYS A 17 15.41 -8.10 -13.88
C LYS A 17 15.10 -8.79 -12.56
N CYS A 18 15.10 -10.13 -12.54
CA CYS A 18 14.88 -10.88 -11.31
C CYS A 18 16.06 -10.65 -10.33
N PRO A 19 15.81 -10.27 -9.06
CA PRO A 19 16.88 -10.10 -8.07
C PRO A 19 17.50 -11.44 -7.62
N HIS A 20 16.76 -12.55 -7.75
CA HIS A 20 17.22 -13.86 -7.29
C HIS A 20 18.07 -14.61 -8.32
N CYS A 21 17.61 -14.67 -9.58
CA CYS A 21 18.31 -15.42 -10.63
C CYS A 21 18.93 -14.53 -11.72
N GLY A 22 18.76 -13.21 -11.66
CA GLY A 22 19.35 -12.28 -12.63
C GLY A 22 18.72 -12.27 -14.02
N VAL A 23 17.79 -13.20 -14.31
CA VAL A 23 17.09 -13.29 -15.61
C VAL A 23 16.25 -12.04 -15.85
N ARG A 24 16.39 -11.47 -17.06
CA ARG A 24 15.52 -10.40 -17.55
C ARG A 24 14.28 -11.01 -18.18
N TYR A 25 13.11 -10.50 -17.83
CA TYR A 25 11.84 -10.91 -18.41
C TYR A 25 10.92 -9.70 -18.56
N GLU A 26 10.00 -9.79 -19.50
CA GLU A 26 8.98 -8.77 -19.72
C GLU A 26 7.72 -9.17 -18.96
N PHE A 27 7.15 -8.19 -18.25
CA PHE A 27 5.89 -8.36 -17.56
C PHE A 27 4.87 -7.40 -18.15
N THR A 28 3.81 -7.96 -18.73
CA THR A 28 2.65 -7.20 -19.19
C THR A 28 1.61 -7.16 -18.09
N ARG A 29 1.29 -5.96 -17.60
CA ARG A 29 0.13 -5.74 -16.73
C ARG A 29 -0.98 -5.06 -17.51
N LYS A 30 -2.21 -5.44 -17.20
CA LYS A 30 -3.40 -4.77 -17.73
C LYS A 30 -3.89 -3.76 -16.71
N VAL A 31 -3.83 -2.48 -17.05
CA VAL A 31 -4.34 -1.41 -16.18
C VAL A 31 -5.70 -0.98 -16.69
N GLU A 32 -6.68 -0.92 -15.80
CA GLU A 32 -8.06 -0.58 -16.13
C GLU A 32 -8.54 0.63 -15.33
N VAL A 33 -9.03 1.66 -16.02
CA VAL A 33 -9.67 2.83 -15.43
C VAL A 33 -11.17 2.75 -15.73
N LYS A 34 -11.99 2.75 -14.69
CA LYS A 34 -13.45 2.70 -14.80
C LYS A 34 -14.04 4.08 -14.58
N ARG A 35 -14.90 4.53 -15.50
CA ARG A 35 -15.64 5.78 -15.41
C ARG A 35 -17.14 5.52 -15.46
N ASN A 36 -17.89 6.21 -14.61
CA ASN A 36 -19.35 6.12 -14.65
C ASN A 36 -19.84 6.77 -15.95
N SER A 37 -20.72 6.08 -16.68
CA SER A 37 -21.23 6.58 -17.96
C SER A 37 -22.24 7.71 -17.83
N GLY A 38 -22.78 7.98 -16.64
CA GLY A 38 -23.77 9.04 -16.43
C GLY A 38 -25.06 8.89 -17.26
N GLY A 39 -25.31 7.72 -17.85
CA GLY A 39 -26.42 7.51 -18.79
C GLY A 39 -26.07 7.82 -20.26
N LEU A 40 -24.83 8.19 -20.57
CA LEU A 40 -24.34 8.37 -21.92
C LEU A 40 -24.06 7.00 -22.57
N THR A 41 -24.40 6.88 -23.85
CA THR A 41 -24.11 5.69 -24.68
C THR A 41 -22.69 5.71 -25.24
N ARG A 42 -22.05 6.88 -25.26
CA ARG A 42 -20.67 7.09 -25.72
C ARG A 42 -19.90 7.96 -24.73
N PRO A 43 -18.60 7.71 -24.50
CA PRO A 43 -17.78 8.57 -23.66
C PRO A 43 -17.45 9.87 -24.39
N ASP A 44 -17.60 10.99 -23.69
CA ASP A 44 -17.21 12.31 -24.17
C ASP A 44 -15.68 12.41 -24.30
N GLU A 45 -15.17 13.29 -25.16
CA GLU A 45 -13.72 13.51 -25.32
C GLU A 45 -13.02 13.83 -23.98
N ALA A 46 -13.67 14.60 -23.10
CA ALA A 46 -13.14 14.89 -21.77
C ALA A 46 -12.98 13.64 -20.88
N ILE A 47 -13.90 12.67 -20.97
CA ILE A 47 -13.83 11.41 -20.23
C ILE A 47 -12.70 10.55 -20.79
N ILE A 48 -12.54 10.52 -22.11
CA ILE A 48 -11.46 9.79 -22.79
C ILE A 48 -10.10 10.39 -22.41
N GLN A 49 -9.95 11.71 -22.49
CA GLN A 49 -8.73 12.43 -22.15
C GLN A 49 -8.33 12.18 -20.69
N SER A 50 -9.26 12.36 -19.75
CA SER A 50 -8.98 12.15 -18.32
C SER A 50 -8.68 10.70 -17.97
N ALA A 51 -9.26 9.73 -18.69
CA ALA A 51 -8.90 8.31 -18.52
C ALA A 51 -7.50 8.02 -19.05
N ASN A 52 -7.12 8.60 -20.20
CA ASN A 52 -5.78 8.46 -20.77
C ASN A 52 -4.70 9.10 -19.89
N ASP A 53 -4.95 10.29 -19.33
CA ASP A 53 -4.00 10.95 -18.41
C ASP A 53 -3.75 10.12 -17.15
N GLU A 54 -4.80 9.48 -16.60
CA GLU A 54 -4.69 8.56 -15.47
C GLU A 54 -3.93 7.28 -15.86
N LEU A 55 -4.21 6.72 -17.03
CA LEU A 55 -3.47 5.56 -17.59
C LEU A 55 -1.99 5.88 -17.81
N ASP A 56 -1.65 7.08 -18.29
CA ASP A 56 -0.26 7.54 -18.48
C ASP A 56 0.46 7.75 -17.15
N THR A 57 -0.25 8.27 -16.14
CA THR A 57 0.29 8.40 -14.78
C THR A 57 0.57 7.03 -14.18
N LEU A 58 -0.37 6.09 -14.34
CA LEU A 58 -0.19 4.70 -13.92
C LEU A 58 1.00 4.08 -14.66
N ALA A 59 1.16 4.34 -15.97
CA ALA A 59 2.23 3.80 -16.79
C ALA A 59 3.65 4.20 -16.35
N LYS A 60 3.81 5.37 -15.74
CA LYS A 60 5.12 5.85 -15.24
C LYS A 60 5.61 5.10 -14.00
N GLY A 61 4.72 4.46 -13.24
CA GLY A 61 5.06 3.76 -12.00
C GLY A 61 5.30 2.25 -12.20
N PRO A 62 6.40 1.66 -11.69
CA PRO A 62 6.50 0.21 -11.55
C PRO A 62 5.37 -0.21 -10.61
N GLY A 63 4.41 -0.97 -11.13
CA GLY A 63 3.24 -1.37 -10.35
C GLY A 63 3.68 -2.16 -9.14
N GLY A 64 2.98 -1.99 -8.01
CA GLY A 64 3.17 -2.84 -6.83
C GLY A 64 2.73 -4.29 -7.04
N GLU A 65 2.54 -4.72 -8.28
CA GLU A 65 2.04 -6.04 -8.63
C GLU A 65 3.11 -7.11 -8.39
N VAL A 66 2.67 -8.18 -7.72
CA VAL A 66 3.52 -9.28 -7.30
C VAL A 66 3.57 -10.32 -8.42
N VAL A 67 4.63 -10.25 -9.23
CA VAL A 67 4.85 -11.18 -10.34
C VAL A 67 5.88 -12.22 -9.94
N ARG A 68 5.59 -13.50 -10.19
CA ARG A 68 6.58 -14.57 -10.00
C ARG A 68 7.53 -14.59 -11.20
N CYS A 69 8.83 -14.72 -10.94
CA CYS A 69 9.80 -14.90 -12.01
C CYS A 69 9.49 -16.22 -12.77
N PRO A 70 9.40 -16.21 -14.11
CA PRO A 70 9.13 -17.41 -14.89
C PRO A 70 10.22 -18.48 -14.75
N SER A 71 11.44 -18.06 -14.42
CA SER A 71 12.60 -18.94 -14.33
C SER A 71 12.78 -19.56 -12.93
N CYS A 72 12.78 -18.75 -11.86
CA CYS A 72 13.04 -19.25 -10.50
C CYS A 72 11.79 -19.37 -9.62
N ARG A 73 10.61 -18.97 -10.11
CA ARG A 73 9.32 -18.94 -9.40
C ARG A 73 9.30 -18.14 -8.09
N LYS A 74 10.38 -17.45 -7.73
CA LYS A 74 10.44 -16.53 -6.59
C LYS A 74 9.72 -15.22 -6.90
N LEU A 75 9.26 -14.57 -5.84
CA LEU A 75 8.50 -13.31 -5.89
C LEU A 75 9.39 -12.19 -6.43
N GLY A 76 8.82 -11.40 -7.36
CA GLY A 76 9.50 -10.29 -8.02
C GLY A 76 9.73 -9.07 -7.11
N PRO A 77 10.52 -8.11 -7.59
CA PRO A 77 11.06 -7.01 -6.78
C PRO A 77 10.02 -6.05 -6.17
N GLY A 78 8.79 -5.96 -6.72
CA GLY A 78 7.74 -5.09 -6.19
C GLY A 78 7.33 -5.38 -4.74
N MET A 79 7.52 -6.63 -4.29
CA MET A 79 7.26 -7.03 -2.91
C MET A 79 8.45 -6.72 -1.99
N LEU A 80 9.69 -6.78 -2.50
CA LEU A 80 10.88 -6.69 -1.65
C LEU A 80 11.06 -5.28 -1.08
N THR A 81 10.89 -4.25 -1.91
CA THR A 81 11.02 -2.85 -1.49
C THR A 81 9.90 -2.44 -0.54
N THR A 82 8.67 -2.83 -0.82
CA THR A 82 7.51 -2.53 0.03
C THR A 82 7.63 -3.19 1.40
N HIS A 83 8.01 -4.48 1.47
CA HIS A 83 8.22 -5.17 2.75
C HIS A 83 9.41 -4.64 3.54
N LEU A 84 10.50 -4.25 2.87
CA LEU A 84 11.66 -3.64 3.54
C LEU A 84 11.30 -2.27 4.12
N LEU A 85 10.56 -1.44 3.37
CA LEU A 85 10.10 -0.14 3.87
C LEU A 85 9.12 -0.28 5.03
N ILE A 86 8.16 -1.21 4.93
CA ILE A 86 7.23 -1.51 6.03
C ILE A 86 7.99 -2.05 7.25
N GLY A 87 8.94 -2.96 7.05
CA GLY A 87 9.77 -3.52 8.11
C GLY A 87 10.61 -2.46 8.82
N LEU A 88 11.26 -1.58 8.06
CA LEU A 88 12.04 -0.46 8.60
C LEU A 88 11.15 0.48 9.41
N PHE A 89 9.96 0.81 8.89
CA PHE A 89 9.00 1.67 9.58
C PHE A 89 8.57 1.06 10.92
N ILE A 90 8.27 -0.24 10.96
CA ILE A 90 7.93 -0.97 12.19
C ILE A 90 9.07 -0.89 13.20
N VAL A 91 10.32 -1.14 12.79
CA VAL A 91 11.48 -1.11 13.69
C VAL A 91 11.69 0.29 14.27
N ILE A 92 11.66 1.33 13.43
CA ILE A 92 11.79 2.73 13.88
C ILE A 92 10.71 3.07 14.91
N TRP A 93 9.47 2.66 14.66
CA TRP A 93 8.36 2.87 15.57
C TRP A 93 8.52 2.14 16.90
N ILE A 94 8.96 0.89 16.90
CA ILE A 94 9.23 0.13 18.12
C ILE A 94 10.29 0.85 18.96
N VAL A 95 11.37 1.31 18.33
CA VAL A 95 12.44 2.05 19.02
C VAL A 95 11.91 3.36 19.60
N ALA A 96 11.07 4.09 18.87
CA ALA A 96 10.44 5.32 19.36
C ALA A 96 9.52 5.04 20.57
N CYS A 97 8.69 4.00 20.52
CA CYS A 97 7.83 3.59 21.63
C CYS A 97 8.63 3.16 22.86
N LEU A 98 9.68 2.34 22.69
CA LEU A 98 10.54 1.90 23.79
C LEU A 98 11.31 3.09 24.40
N GLY A 99 11.80 4.01 23.57
CA GLY A 99 12.45 5.23 24.02
C GLY A 99 11.52 6.13 24.83
N ALA A 100 10.28 6.33 24.36
CA ALA A 100 9.27 7.08 25.10
C ALA A 100 8.94 6.40 26.44
N ALA A 101 8.72 5.09 26.45
CA ALA A 101 8.44 4.33 27.67
C ALA A 101 9.60 4.42 28.69
N ALA A 102 10.84 4.32 28.24
CA ALA A 102 12.01 4.47 29.09
C ALA A 102 12.13 5.89 29.67
N LEU A 103 11.90 6.93 28.85
CA LEU A 103 11.92 8.33 29.27
C LEU A 103 10.83 8.62 30.31
N ILE A 104 9.65 8.05 30.09
CA ILE A 104 8.52 8.12 31.00
C ILE A 104 8.83 7.44 32.33
N LEU A 105 9.38 6.23 32.32
CA LEU A 105 9.78 5.51 33.54
C LEU A 105 10.85 6.28 34.32
N TRP A 106 11.79 6.92 33.61
CA TRP A 106 12.82 7.75 34.21
C TRP A 106 12.24 9.00 34.88
N LEU A 107 11.31 9.70 34.21
CA LEU A 107 10.60 10.85 34.77
C LEU A 107 9.68 10.46 35.95
N ALA A 108 9.06 9.28 35.90
CA ALA A 108 8.22 8.76 36.98
C ALA A 108 9.07 8.40 38.22
N ALA A 109 10.22 7.75 38.02
CA ALA A 109 11.17 7.44 39.08
C ALA A 109 11.73 8.72 39.74
N ALA A 110 11.89 9.80 38.97
CA ALA A 110 12.38 11.08 39.48
C ALA A 110 11.32 11.92 40.24
N SER A 111 10.02 11.69 40.02
CA SER A 111 8.97 12.62 40.49
C SER A 111 7.99 12.06 41.52
N GLY A 112 8.01 10.76 41.82
CA GLY A 112 7.21 10.17 42.91
C GLY A 112 5.69 10.35 42.81
N ALA A 113 5.15 10.66 41.63
CA ALA A 113 3.78 11.15 41.47
C ALA A 113 2.87 10.17 40.70
N LEU A 114 1.98 9.49 41.43
CA LEU A 114 0.95 8.56 40.94
C LEU A 114 0.00 9.15 39.87
N LEU A 115 -0.14 10.47 39.77
CA LEU A 115 -0.99 11.14 38.78
C LEU A 115 -0.47 11.00 37.34
N TRP A 116 0.85 10.85 37.15
CA TRP A 116 1.43 10.66 35.82
C TRP A 116 1.11 9.28 35.23
N MET A 117 1.00 8.24 36.06
CA MET A 117 0.67 6.88 35.64
C MET A 117 -0.71 6.79 34.98
N LEU A 118 -1.70 7.56 35.45
CA LEU A 118 -3.04 7.61 34.86
C LEU A 118 -3.06 8.32 33.50
N GLY A 119 -2.32 9.42 33.36
CA GLY A 119 -2.16 10.12 32.08
C GLY A 119 -1.50 9.24 31.01
N LEU A 120 -0.53 8.43 31.42
CA LEU A 120 0.20 7.50 30.55
C LEU A 120 -0.64 6.30 30.12
N LEU A 121 -1.47 5.77 31.02
CA LEU A 121 -2.40 4.69 30.68
C LEU A 121 -3.42 5.13 29.64
N ALA A 122 -3.91 6.38 29.75
CA ALA A 122 -4.81 6.97 28.76
C ALA A 122 -4.13 7.19 27.40
N LEU A 123 -2.85 7.60 27.40
CA LEU A 123 -2.07 7.83 26.19
C LEU A 123 -1.68 6.52 25.47
N ALA A 124 -1.37 5.46 26.24
CA ALA A 124 -1.13 4.13 25.70
C ALA A 124 -2.40 3.51 25.08
N GLY A 125 -3.58 3.72 25.70
CA GLY A 125 -4.88 3.32 25.15
C GLY A 125 -5.21 4.03 23.84
N ALA A 126 -4.92 5.32 23.73
CA ALA A 126 -5.09 6.08 22.50
C ALA A 126 -4.13 5.62 21.37
N GLY A 127 -2.90 5.23 21.72
CA GLY A 127 -1.93 4.70 20.76
C GLY A 127 -2.38 3.38 20.11
N ILE A 128 -2.92 2.45 20.89
CA ILE A 128 -3.43 1.17 20.36
C ILE A 128 -4.66 1.40 19.47
N GLY A 129 -5.55 2.31 19.87
CA GLY A 129 -6.71 2.70 19.05
C GLY A 129 -6.31 3.32 17.71
N ALA A 130 -5.29 4.20 17.70
CA ALA A 130 -4.77 4.78 16.47
C ALA A 130 -4.12 3.73 15.55
N VAL A 131 -3.40 2.76 16.11
CA VAL A 131 -2.81 1.64 15.34
C VAL A 131 -3.89 0.75 14.75
N ALA A 132 -4.92 0.39 15.52
CA ALA A 132 -6.06 -0.37 15.00
C ALA A 132 -6.80 0.40 13.90
N PHE A 133 -6.95 1.72 14.05
CA PHE A 133 -7.59 2.58 13.06
C PHE A 133 -6.76 2.70 11.77
N ILE A 134 -5.43 2.85 11.88
CA ILE A 134 -4.52 2.86 10.73
C ILE A 134 -4.48 1.48 10.05
N MET A 135 -4.40 0.38 10.80
CA MET A 135 -4.49 -0.97 10.23
C MET A 135 -5.85 -1.24 9.59
N TRP A 136 -6.94 -0.65 10.08
CA TRP A 136 -8.25 -0.75 9.45
C TRP A 136 -8.34 0.08 8.16
N LEU A 137 -7.86 1.33 8.18
CA LEU A 137 -7.81 2.21 7.00
C LEU A 137 -6.92 1.66 5.88
N PHE A 138 -5.76 1.08 6.22
CA PHE A 138 -4.80 0.58 5.24
C PHE A 138 -4.95 -0.93 4.96
N GLY A 139 -5.45 -1.73 5.91
CA GLY A 139 -5.66 -3.18 5.75
C GLY A 139 -6.78 -3.53 4.76
N GLY A 140 -7.77 -2.64 4.60
CA GLY A 140 -8.78 -2.74 3.53
C GLY A 140 -8.20 -2.56 2.12
N PHE A 141 -7.02 -1.96 1.99
CA PHE A 141 -6.35 -1.74 0.71
C PHE A 141 -5.49 -2.94 0.28
N ILE A 142 -4.94 -3.71 1.23
CA ILE A 142 -4.10 -4.89 0.94
C ILE A 142 -4.93 -6.12 0.54
N THR A 143 -6.15 -6.24 1.04
CA THR A 143 -7.05 -7.38 0.75
C THR A 143 -7.77 -7.30 -0.60
N ARG A 144 -7.68 -6.16 -1.31
CA ARG A 144 -8.22 -5.99 -2.68
C ARG A 144 -7.24 -6.36 -3.79
N GLY A 145 -6.12 -7.02 -3.46
CA GLY A 145 -5.35 -7.76 -4.44
C GLY A 145 -6.11 -9.03 -4.84
N HIS A 146 -7.07 -8.89 -5.75
CA HIS A 146 -7.71 -10.03 -6.41
C HIS A 146 -6.62 -10.81 -7.16
N LEU A 147 -6.15 -11.91 -6.56
CA LEU A 147 -5.35 -12.90 -7.25
C LEU A 147 -6.18 -13.44 -8.43
N PRO A 148 -5.67 -13.41 -9.68
CA PRO A 148 -6.26 -14.21 -10.74
C PRO A 148 -6.15 -15.68 -10.31
N ARG A 149 -7.31 -16.33 -10.17
CA ARG A 149 -7.41 -17.78 -10.02
C ARG A 149 -6.91 -18.39 -11.33
N GLY A 150 -5.68 -18.88 -11.32
CA GLY A 150 -5.25 -19.99 -12.16
C GLY A 150 -5.63 -21.30 -11.50
#